data_AF-R7HGU3-F1
#
_entry.id   AF-R7HGU3-F1
#
_cell.length_a   1.000
_cell.length_b   1.000
_cell.length_c   1.000
_cell.angle_alpha   90.00
_cell.angle_beta   90.00
_cell.angle_gamma   90.00
#
_symmetry.space_group_name_H-M   'P 1'
#
loop_
_entity.id
_entity.type
_entity.pdbx_description
1 polymer ?
#
loop_
_entity_poly.entity_id
_entity_poly.type
_entity_poly.pdbx_seq_one_letter_code
_entity_poly.pdbx_strand_id
1 'polypeptide(L)'
;MTMNNINIVEKKDNENDKHISKFFLRNKIYLDNIKVENSLYYEEFLSTFLKENNYNSYQLEFFNQRVNAKLLFETVYEFFKQLDDELFSNFFSLFIDKDKNIIFVANNPIKNFVGITYLNNNNIKIKMTRSKTIEDIFTLVHEYGHALNMKKNPKLYNNEARTHFEEIESIFLELILCDYLVNNGFNKDDINEVKKIIIENLINEAKDLYFKYNINRFIHVEQIKNIDNHFFKLLYQNKNITKDELRKVYSSSYEDVTKYVISSLYALELYDKYQINKEKTIEDYKNIISLDLYTHLDYLDAIESKLIVPNESDTFIRTLKK
;
A
#
# COMPACT_ATOMS: atom_id res chain seq x y z
N MET A 1 6.31 12.72 -55.34
CA MET A 1 6.73 11.76 -54.30
C MET A 1 7.76 12.45 -53.43
N THR A 2 7.33 12.92 -52.27
CA THR A 2 8.19 13.49 -51.23
C THR A 2 7.44 13.27 -49.93
N MET A 3 7.87 12.25 -49.18
CA MET A 3 7.40 11.96 -47.83
C MET A 3 7.96 13.03 -46.89
N ASN A 4 7.10 13.90 -46.37
CA ASN A 4 7.40 14.67 -45.16
C ASN A 4 7.05 13.79 -43.96
N ASN A 5 8.07 13.15 -43.38
CA ASN A 5 7.97 12.54 -42.06
C ASN A 5 7.81 13.67 -41.03
N ILE A 6 6.59 13.83 -40.55
CA ILE A 6 6.25 14.73 -39.45
C ILE A 6 6.87 14.16 -38.17
N ASN A 7 7.84 14.89 -37.64
CA ASN A 7 8.31 14.76 -36.26
C ASN A 7 7.11 14.87 -35.31
N ILE A 8 6.72 13.77 -34.66
CA ILE A 8 5.85 13.81 -33.49
C ILE A 8 6.72 14.28 -32.33
N VAL A 9 6.70 15.60 -32.12
CA VAL A 9 7.12 16.21 -30.87
C VAL A 9 6.05 15.86 -29.84
N GLU A 10 6.32 14.88 -28.98
CA GLU A 10 5.57 14.70 -27.74
C GLU A 10 5.75 15.94 -26.87
N LYS A 11 4.81 16.88 -26.98
CA LYS A 11 4.63 17.98 -26.03
C LYS A 11 3.57 17.55 -25.02
N LYS A 12 4.04 17.42 -23.78
CA LYS A 12 3.34 17.54 -22.50
C LYS A 12 1.90 18.02 -22.61
N ASP A 13 0.97 17.17 -22.21
CA ASP A 13 -0.28 17.59 -21.60
C ASP A 13 -0.40 16.97 -20.21
N ASN A 14 -0.37 17.84 -19.20
CA ASN A 14 -0.80 17.57 -17.84
C ASN A 14 -2.35 17.55 -17.86
N GLU A 15 -2.95 16.37 -17.77
CA GLU A 15 -4.39 16.17 -17.53
C GLU A 15 -4.60 15.06 -16.48
N ASN A 16 -4.30 15.34 -15.22
CA ASN A 16 -4.99 14.66 -14.13
C ASN A 16 -6.33 15.41 -13.91
N ASP A 17 -7.43 14.66 -13.78
CA ASP A 17 -8.80 15.10 -13.45
C ASP A 17 -9.77 15.58 -14.54
N LYS A 18 -9.90 14.83 -15.64
CA LYS A 18 -11.19 14.76 -16.36
C LYS A 18 -11.56 13.32 -16.62
N HIS A 19 -12.75 12.94 -16.15
CA HIS A 19 -13.50 11.71 -16.46
C HIS A 19 -12.70 10.65 -17.22
N ILE A 20 -12.36 9.54 -16.55
CA ILE A 20 -11.97 8.29 -17.24
C ILE A 20 -12.89 8.16 -18.46
N SER A 21 -12.31 8.35 -19.64
CA SER A 21 -13.08 8.33 -20.88
C SER A 21 -13.75 6.97 -20.95
N LYS A 22 -14.92 6.89 -21.60
CA LYS A 22 -15.65 5.62 -21.68
C LYS A 22 -14.79 4.48 -22.26
N PHE A 23 -13.83 4.82 -23.12
CA PHE A 23 -12.85 3.87 -23.65
C PHE A 23 -11.83 3.42 -22.59
N PHE A 24 -11.32 4.37 -21.79
CA PHE A 24 -10.36 4.09 -20.72
C PHE A 24 -10.95 3.21 -19.61
N LEU A 25 -12.24 3.39 -19.26
CA LEU A 25 -12.91 2.55 -18.24
C LEU A 25 -13.01 1.09 -18.68
N ARG A 26 -13.37 0.86 -19.96
CA ARG A 26 -13.53 -0.50 -20.51
C ARG A 26 -12.21 -1.26 -20.47
N ASN A 27 -11.14 -0.61 -20.90
CA ASN A 27 -9.81 -1.20 -20.91
C ASN A 27 -9.33 -1.51 -19.49
N LYS A 28 -9.56 -0.61 -18.52
CA LYS A 28 -9.23 -0.86 -17.12
C LYS A 28 -9.99 -2.06 -16.54
N ILE A 29 -11.30 -2.14 -16.77
CA ILE A 29 -12.10 -3.30 -16.32
C ILE A 29 -11.55 -4.59 -16.92
N TYR A 30 -11.22 -4.58 -18.21
CA TYR A 30 -10.68 -5.76 -18.88
C TYR A 30 -9.32 -6.19 -18.30
N LEU A 31 -8.37 -5.26 -18.14
CA LEU A 31 -7.04 -5.56 -17.62
C LEU A 31 -7.08 -6.06 -16.17
N ASP A 32 -7.83 -5.38 -15.31
CA ASP A 32 -7.98 -5.78 -13.91
C ASP A 32 -8.64 -7.16 -13.79
N ASN A 33 -9.62 -7.48 -14.66
CA ASN A 33 -10.27 -8.79 -14.64
C ASN A 33 -9.31 -9.94 -14.96
N ILE A 34 -8.34 -9.76 -15.86
CA ILE A 34 -7.30 -10.76 -16.12
C ILE A 34 -6.50 -11.03 -14.84
N LYS A 35 -6.23 -10.00 -14.05
CA LYS A 35 -5.48 -10.12 -12.80
C LYS A 35 -6.31 -10.77 -11.70
N VAL A 36 -7.57 -10.37 -11.56
CA VAL A 36 -8.56 -11.00 -10.66
C VAL A 36 -8.68 -12.50 -10.91
N GLU A 37 -8.74 -12.94 -12.18
CA GLU A 37 -8.83 -14.35 -12.54
C GLU A 37 -7.61 -15.17 -12.12
N ASN A 38 -6.43 -14.54 -12.09
CA ASN A 38 -5.18 -15.17 -11.65
C ASN A 38 -4.98 -15.11 -10.14
N SER A 39 -5.93 -14.56 -9.37
CA SER A 39 -5.80 -14.32 -7.93
C SER A 39 -7.02 -14.73 -7.11
N LEU A 40 -7.86 -15.64 -7.62
CA LEU A 40 -9.11 -16.04 -6.96
C LEU A 40 -8.94 -16.59 -5.54
N TYR A 41 -7.75 -17.08 -5.20
CA TYR A 41 -7.40 -17.52 -3.84
C TYR A 41 -7.51 -16.41 -2.79
N TYR A 42 -7.52 -15.13 -3.21
CA TYR A 42 -7.77 -14.02 -2.30
C TYR A 42 -9.26 -13.74 -2.01
N GLU A 43 -10.18 -14.18 -2.88
CA GLU A 43 -11.60 -13.81 -2.78
C GLU A 43 -12.23 -14.29 -1.46
N GLU A 44 -11.93 -15.53 -1.06
CA GLU A 44 -12.53 -16.16 0.11
C GLU A 44 -12.18 -15.40 1.39
N PHE A 45 -10.88 -15.18 1.65
CA PHE A 45 -10.47 -14.48 2.88
C PHE A 45 -10.94 -13.02 2.88
N LEU A 46 -10.94 -12.32 1.73
CA LEU A 46 -11.44 -10.94 1.63
C LEU A 46 -12.92 -10.87 2.01
N SER A 47 -13.70 -11.85 1.56
CA SER A 47 -15.12 -11.93 1.87
C SER A 47 -15.36 -12.07 3.37
N THR A 48 -14.56 -12.88 4.06
CA THR A 48 -14.68 -13.03 5.51
C THR A 48 -14.20 -11.78 6.24
N PHE A 49 -13.04 -11.24 5.88
CA PHE A 49 -12.50 -10.01 6.46
C PHE A 49 -13.53 -8.87 6.44
N LEU A 50 -14.17 -8.64 5.28
CA LEU A 50 -15.17 -7.60 5.12
C LEU A 50 -16.46 -7.88 5.89
N LYS A 51 -16.85 -9.13 6.06
CA LYS A 51 -18.03 -9.51 6.87
C LYS A 51 -17.83 -9.13 8.34
N GLU A 52 -16.61 -9.26 8.86
CA GLU A 52 -16.30 -8.95 10.26
C GLU A 52 -15.95 -7.46 10.51
N ASN A 53 -15.61 -6.73 9.45
CA ASN A 53 -15.06 -5.37 9.54
C ASN A 53 -15.84 -4.31 8.74
N ASN A 54 -17.14 -4.50 8.54
CA ASN A 54 -17.96 -3.57 7.79
C ASN A 54 -18.43 -2.36 8.63
N TYR A 55 -17.56 -1.36 8.78
CA TYR A 55 -17.99 -0.03 9.20
C TYR A 55 -17.57 1.03 8.18
N ASN A 56 -18.30 2.14 8.18
CA ASN A 56 -18.00 3.32 7.39
C ASN A 56 -17.64 4.42 8.37
N SER A 57 -16.40 4.88 8.32
CA SER A 57 -16.02 6.13 8.96
C SER A 57 -15.25 6.96 7.95
N TYR A 58 -15.64 8.23 7.89
CA TYR A 58 -14.91 9.29 7.22
C TYR A 58 -14.63 10.29 8.34
N GLN A 59 -13.38 10.41 8.77
CA GLN A 59 -12.96 11.53 9.60
C GLN A 59 -11.95 12.38 8.88
N LEU A 60 -11.99 13.67 9.20
CA LEU A 60 -11.00 14.64 8.77
C LEU A 60 -9.74 14.40 9.58
N GLU A 61 -8.64 14.15 8.89
CA GLU A 61 -7.32 13.99 9.48
C GLU A 61 -6.90 15.28 10.19
N PHE A 62 -6.72 15.21 11.50
CA PHE A 62 -6.25 16.34 12.29
C PHE A 62 -5.20 15.90 13.31
N PHE A 63 -3.95 16.28 13.05
CA PHE A 63 -2.83 16.00 13.95
C PHE A 63 -2.39 17.27 14.70
N ASN A 64 -2.31 17.17 16.03
CA ASN A 64 -1.93 18.25 16.92
C ASN A 64 -0.41 18.42 17.03
N GLN A 65 0.31 17.31 17.13
CA GLN A 65 1.74 17.23 17.37
C GLN A 65 2.49 17.72 16.13
N ARG A 66 3.23 18.81 16.32
CA ARG A 66 4.08 19.38 15.28
C ARG A 66 5.44 18.71 15.26
N VAL A 67 5.92 18.46 14.04
CA VAL A 67 7.22 17.83 13.80
C VAL A 67 8.04 18.73 12.89
N ASN A 68 9.19 19.20 13.38
CA ASN A 68 10.17 19.90 12.56
C ASN A 68 11.19 18.90 11.97
N ALA A 69 12.10 19.36 11.11
CA ALA A 69 13.06 18.46 10.46
C ALA A 69 14.02 17.78 11.44
N LYS A 70 14.44 18.48 12.50
CA LYS A 70 15.31 17.92 13.54
C LYS A 70 14.61 16.77 14.27
N LEU A 71 13.40 17.02 14.79
CA LEU A 71 12.61 16.01 15.49
C LEU A 71 12.30 14.80 14.60
N LEU A 72 11.96 15.04 13.32
CA LEU A 72 11.75 13.97 12.34
C LEU A 72 12.97 13.04 12.29
N PHE A 73 14.15 13.60 12.00
CA PHE A 73 15.35 12.81 11.80
C PHE A 73 15.84 12.13 13.07
N GLU A 74 15.79 12.81 14.22
CA GLU A 74 16.18 12.22 15.51
C GLU A 74 15.25 11.06 15.88
N THR A 75 13.95 11.21 15.63
CA THR A 75 12.95 10.17 15.98
C THR A 75 13.10 8.95 15.10
N VAL A 76 13.25 9.14 13.78
CA VAL A 76 13.47 8.02 12.84
C VAL A 76 14.78 7.30 13.14
N TYR A 77 15.85 8.05 13.43
CA TYR A 77 17.14 7.47 13.79
C TYR A 77 17.06 6.61 15.06
N GLU A 78 16.48 7.15 16.14
CA GLU A 78 16.39 6.41 17.41
C GLU A 78 15.41 5.23 17.33
N PHE A 79 14.35 5.33 16.51
CA PHE A 79 13.45 4.21 16.25
C PHE A 79 14.20 3.01 15.66
N PHE A 80 14.90 3.20 14.53
CA PHE A 80 15.65 2.10 13.91
C PHE A 80 16.79 1.60 14.80
N LYS A 81 17.45 2.49 15.54
CA LYS A 81 18.54 2.13 16.48
C LYS A 81 18.09 1.22 17.62
N GLN A 82 16.85 1.37 18.07
CA GLN A 82 16.29 0.53 19.14
C GLN A 82 15.59 -0.73 18.60
N LEU A 83 15.41 -0.83 17.28
CA LEU A 83 14.63 -1.89 16.66
C LEU A 83 15.39 -3.22 16.56
N ASP A 84 16.53 -3.23 15.86
CA ASP A 84 17.38 -4.40 15.62
C ASP A 84 18.73 -3.97 15.02
N ASP A 85 19.82 -4.63 15.41
CA ASP A 85 21.18 -4.25 15.02
C ASP A 85 21.44 -4.37 13.51
N GLU A 86 20.91 -5.41 12.86
CA GLU A 86 21.07 -5.63 11.42
C GLU A 86 20.27 -4.60 10.62
N LEU A 87 19.01 -4.37 11.01
CA LEU A 87 18.15 -3.35 10.41
C LEU A 87 18.76 -1.95 10.60
N PHE A 88 19.24 -1.64 11.80
CA PHE A 88 19.87 -0.36 12.09
C PHE A 88 21.13 -0.12 11.25
N SER A 89 22.00 -1.13 11.13
CA SER A 89 23.22 -1.02 10.31
C SER A 89 22.88 -0.70 8.85
N ASN A 90 21.90 -1.40 8.29
CA ASN A 90 21.42 -1.15 6.93
C ASN A 90 20.78 0.23 6.78
N PHE A 91 19.91 0.62 7.72
CA PHE A 91 19.27 1.94 7.75
C PHE A 91 20.32 3.05 7.85
N PHE A 92 21.25 2.94 8.78
CA PHE A 92 22.25 3.97 9.07
C PHE A 92 23.10 4.27 7.84
N SER A 93 23.45 3.24 7.07
CA SER A 93 24.19 3.39 5.82
C SER A 93 23.45 4.21 4.74
N LEU A 94 22.11 4.23 4.77
CA LEU A 94 21.29 5.07 3.89
C LEU A 94 21.08 6.46 4.49
N PHE A 95 20.91 6.51 5.81
CA PHE A 95 20.59 7.71 6.59
C PHE A 95 21.77 8.68 6.75
N ILE A 96 23.02 8.19 6.74
CA ILE A 96 24.20 9.05 6.88
C ILE A 96 24.27 10.13 5.79
N ASP A 97 23.81 9.80 4.58
CA ASP A 97 23.71 10.71 3.43
C ASP A 97 22.27 11.23 3.21
N LYS A 98 21.44 11.29 4.27
CA LYS A 98 20.04 11.74 4.19
C LYS A 98 19.85 13.08 3.48
N ASP A 99 20.80 14.02 3.63
CA ASP A 99 20.73 15.34 3.01
C ASP A 99 20.87 15.29 1.47
N LYS A 100 21.41 14.19 0.94
CA LYS A 100 21.47 13.89 -0.50
C LYS A 100 20.37 12.93 -0.94
N ASN A 101 19.91 12.05 -0.05
CA ASN A 101 19.02 10.95 -0.38
C ASN A 101 17.55 11.26 -0.17
N ILE A 102 17.23 12.21 0.72
CA ILE A 102 15.86 12.64 1.00
C ILE A 102 15.59 13.98 0.33
N ILE A 103 14.52 14.03 -0.46
CA ILE A 103 14.09 15.21 -1.20
C ILE A 103 12.72 15.64 -0.69
N PHE A 104 12.68 16.77 0.03
CA PHE A 104 11.43 17.40 0.41
C PHE A 104 10.84 18.16 -0.78
N VAL A 105 9.59 17.87 -1.10
CA VAL A 105 8.85 18.59 -2.11
C VAL A 105 7.70 19.38 -1.51
N ALA A 106 7.39 20.51 -2.15
CA ALA A 106 6.23 21.30 -1.80
C ALA A 106 4.96 20.45 -2.01
N ASN A 107 4.02 20.56 -1.07
CA ASN A 107 2.73 19.94 -1.22
C ASN A 107 2.05 20.54 -2.46
N ASN A 108 1.62 19.68 -3.39
CA ASN A 108 0.97 20.10 -4.63
C ASN A 108 -0.44 19.53 -4.62
N PRO A 109 -1.49 20.37 -4.57
CA PRO A 109 -2.87 19.91 -4.50
C PRO A 109 -3.33 19.12 -5.74
N ILE A 110 -2.53 19.10 -6.82
CA ILE A 110 -2.81 18.39 -8.08
C ILE A 110 -2.09 17.02 -8.12
N LYS A 111 -1.12 16.77 -7.22
CA LYS A 111 -0.39 15.50 -7.14
C LYS A 111 -0.60 14.90 -5.75
N ASN A 112 -1.47 13.90 -5.67
CA ASN A 112 -1.66 13.07 -4.48
C ASN A 112 -0.43 12.18 -4.27
N PHE A 113 0.55 12.71 -3.56
CA PHE A 113 1.81 12.04 -3.32
C PHE A 113 2.33 12.44 -1.95
N VAL A 114 2.47 11.45 -1.05
CA VAL A 114 2.99 11.66 0.31
C VAL A 114 4.47 11.27 0.39
N GLY A 115 4.82 10.06 -0.05
CA GLY A 115 6.18 9.49 -0.07
C GLY A 115 6.39 8.48 -1.20
N ILE A 116 7.64 8.39 -1.71
CA ILE A 116 8.11 7.36 -2.66
C ILE A 116 9.60 7.15 -2.49
N THR A 117 9.96 5.88 -2.54
CA THR A 117 11.33 5.39 -2.65
C THR A 117 11.59 4.89 -4.07
N TYR A 118 12.73 5.27 -4.63
CA TYR A 118 13.09 4.90 -6.00
C TYR A 118 14.60 4.84 -6.20
N LEU A 119 15.02 4.12 -7.24
CA LEU A 119 16.41 4.07 -7.68
C LEU A 119 16.70 5.20 -8.67
N ASN A 120 17.78 5.93 -8.42
CA ASN A 120 18.32 6.96 -9.30
C ASN A 120 19.83 6.76 -9.49
N ASN A 121 20.25 6.31 -10.67
CA ASN A 121 21.65 5.99 -10.98
C ASN A 121 22.29 5.08 -9.90
N ASN A 122 21.60 3.99 -9.55
CA ASN A 122 21.96 3.04 -8.48
C ASN A 122 21.97 3.60 -7.05
N ASN A 123 21.52 4.84 -6.84
CA ASN A 123 21.32 5.40 -5.50
C ASN A 123 19.85 5.32 -5.11
N ILE A 124 19.57 4.86 -3.91
CA ILE A 124 18.22 4.87 -3.35
C ILE A 124 17.90 6.29 -2.91
N LYS A 125 16.77 6.81 -3.40
CA LYS A 125 16.26 8.16 -3.10
C LYS A 125 14.88 8.04 -2.49
N ILE A 126 14.63 8.88 -1.50
CA ILE A 126 13.31 9.08 -0.89
C ILE A 126 12.87 10.48 -1.27
N LYS A 127 11.65 10.60 -1.78
CA LYS A 127 11.00 11.89 -1.99
C LYS A 127 9.75 11.92 -1.14
N MET A 128 9.48 13.03 -0.46
CA MET A 128 8.27 13.16 0.36
C MET A 128 7.78 14.60 0.45
N THR A 129 6.48 14.79 0.63
CA THR A 129 5.90 16.06 1.05
C THR A 129 6.04 16.25 2.56
N ARG A 130 5.95 17.49 3.05
CA ARG A 130 6.02 17.81 4.47
C ARG A 130 4.71 18.42 4.96
N SER A 131 3.98 17.72 5.83
CA SER A 131 2.78 18.24 6.51
C SER A 131 3.10 18.91 7.86
N LYS A 132 4.33 18.72 8.37
CA LYS A 132 4.84 19.24 9.66
C LYS A 132 4.08 18.66 10.86
N THR A 133 3.58 17.45 10.73
CA THR A 133 2.88 16.69 11.77
C THR A 133 3.57 15.34 11.97
N ILE A 134 3.03 14.50 12.86
CA ILE A 134 3.53 13.14 13.08
C ILE A 134 3.51 12.27 11.82
N GLU A 135 2.63 12.57 10.87
CA GLU A 135 2.54 11.91 9.57
C GLU A 135 3.90 11.89 8.86
N ASP A 136 4.68 12.98 8.93
CA ASP A 136 6.02 13.04 8.35
C ASP A 136 6.96 11.94 8.88
N ILE A 137 6.78 11.52 10.15
CA ILE A 137 7.56 10.44 10.76
C ILE A 137 7.13 9.09 10.20
N PHE A 138 5.82 8.84 10.12
CA PHE A 138 5.26 7.63 9.54
C PHE A 138 5.68 7.48 8.07
N THR A 139 5.51 8.54 7.26
CA THR A 139 5.95 8.54 5.86
C THR A 139 7.44 8.22 5.75
N LEU A 140 8.30 8.85 6.57
CA LEU A 140 9.74 8.60 6.43
C LEU A 140 10.12 7.17 6.87
N VAL A 141 9.48 6.62 7.89
CA VAL A 141 9.69 5.21 8.30
C VAL A 141 9.19 4.24 7.23
N HIS A 142 8.01 4.50 6.65
CA HIS A 142 7.43 3.75 5.54
C HIS A 142 8.43 3.66 4.37
N GLU A 143 8.93 4.81 3.92
CA GLU A 143 9.88 4.88 2.82
C GLU A 143 11.22 4.22 3.14
N TYR A 144 11.70 4.32 4.39
CA TYR A 144 12.89 3.58 4.78
C TYR A 144 12.68 2.06 4.78
N GLY A 145 11.46 1.57 5.05
CA GLY A 145 11.11 0.16 4.88
C GLY A 145 11.40 -0.34 3.46
N HIS A 146 10.88 0.37 2.46
CA HIS A 146 11.18 0.07 1.06
C HIS A 146 12.67 0.25 0.72
N ALA A 147 13.30 1.31 1.23
CA ALA A 147 14.72 1.58 0.97
C ALA A 147 15.64 0.47 1.50
N LEU A 148 15.33 -0.08 2.67
CA LEU A 148 16.06 -1.22 3.26
C LEU A 148 15.97 -2.44 2.36
N ASN A 149 14.77 -2.75 1.87
CA ASN A 149 14.58 -3.86 0.97
C ASN A 149 15.28 -3.64 -0.39
N MET A 150 15.14 -2.46 -1.01
CA MET A 150 15.85 -2.14 -2.27
C MET A 150 17.37 -2.27 -2.13
N LYS A 151 17.92 -1.92 -0.96
CA LYS A 151 19.35 -2.08 -0.67
C LYS A 151 19.74 -3.54 -0.59
N LYS A 152 18.95 -4.36 0.12
CA LYS A 152 19.21 -5.79 0.34
C LYS A 152 19.02 -6.59 -0.95
N ASN A 153 18.00 -6.24 -1.73
CA ASN A 153 17.52 -6.99 -2.89
C ASN A 153 17.30 -6.09 -4.12
N PRO A 154 18.34 -5.45 -4.68
CA PRO A 154 18.19 -4.47 -5.77
C PRO A 154 17.58 -5.06 -7.05
N LYS A 155 17.68 -6.37 -7.25
CA LYS A 155 17.08 -7.07 -8.40
C LYS A 155 15.57 -7.27 -8.27
N LEU A 156 15.02 -7.17 -7.06
CA LEU A 156 13.61 -7.43 -6.78
C LEU A 156 12.72 -6.19 -6.90
N TYR A 157 13.30 -5.01 -7.12
CA TYR A 157 12.55 -3.75 -7.22
C TYR A 157 11.45 -3.78 -8.29
N ASN A 158 11.61 -4.58 -9.34
CA ASN A 158 10.61 -4.74 -10.41
C ASN A 158 10.08 -6.19 -10.50
N ASN A 159 10.18 -6.98 -9.43
CA ASN A 159 9.69 -8.36 -9.44
C ASN A 159 8.16 -8.37 -9.31
N GLU A 160 7.46 -8.69 -10.39
CA GLU A 160 5.99 -8.77 -10.44
C GLU A 160 5.44 -9.70 -9.35
N ALA A 161 6.08 -10.86 -9.10
CA ALA A 161 5.63 -11.82 -8.09
C ALA A 161 5.67 -11.29 -6.65
N ARG A 162 6.50 -10.27 -6.38
CA ARG A 162 6.62 -9.65 -5.06
C ARG A 162 5.60 -8.55 -4.83
N THR A 163 5.07 -7.94 -5.88
CA THR A 163 4.28 -6.70 -5.81
C THR A 163 3.14 -6.74 -4.80
N HIS A 164 2.45 -7.87 -4.62
CA HIS A 164 1.36 -8.00 -3.65
C HIS A 164 1.80 -7.92 -2.17
N PHE A 165 3.10 -8.10 -1.89
CA PHE A 165 3.67 -8.21 -0.55
C PHE A 165 4.66 -7.08 -0.22
N GLU A 166 4.90 -6.15 -1.15
CA GLU A 166 5.94 -5.12 -1.00
C GLU A 166 5.66 -4.13 0.13
N GLU A 167 4.39 -3.90 0.46
CA GLU A 167 3.99 -2.97 1.52
C GLU A 167 4.13 -3.61 2.92
N ILE A 168 4.44 -4.91 3.03
CA ILE A 168 4.81 -5.52 4.33
C ILE A 168 6.08 -4.86 4.86
N GLU A 169 6.97 -4.47 3.94
CA GLU A 169 8.26 -3.82 4.23
C GLU A 169 8.08 -2.55 5.06
N SER A 170 6.99 -1.83 4.85
CA SER A 170 6.74 -0.49 5.35
C SER A 170 5.65 -0.48 6.43
N ILE A 171 4.50 -1.11 6.18
CA ILE A 171 3.32 -1.07 7.07
C ILE A 171 3.61 -1.73 8.42
N PHE A 172 4.36 -2.85 8.43
CA PHE A 172 4.75 -3.48 9.70
C PHE A 172 5.60 -2.54 10.57
N LEU A 173 6.49 -1.75 9.96
CA LEU A 173 7.32 -0.77 10.65
C LEU A 173 6.48 0.39 11.21
N GLU A 174 5.43 0.82 10.51
CA GLU A 174 4.49 1.84 11.01
C GLU A 174 3.71 1.37 12.23
N LEU A 175 3.25 0.11 12.23
CA LEU A 175 2.52 -0.45 13.36
C LEU A 175 3.38 -0.48 14.63
N ILE A 176 4.64 -0.96 14.54
CA ILE A 176 5.56 -0.94 15.69
C ILE A 176 6.04 0.49 16.03
N LEU A 177 6.09 1.40 15.06
CA LEU A 177 6.38 2.81 15.29
C LEU A 177 5.33 3.44 16.19
N CYS A 178 4.05 3.07 16.03
CA CYS A 178 3.00 3.57 16.91
C CYS A 178 3.34 3.32 18.40
N ASP A 179 3.74 2.10 18.74
CA ASP A 179 4.11 1.75 20.12
C ASP A 179 5.35 2.49 20.59
N TYR A 180 6.36 2.60 19.71
CA TYR A 180 7.56 3.38 19.99
C TYR A 180 7.23 4.84 20.33
N LEU A 181 6.41 5.51 19.51
CA LEU A 181 6.04 6.91 19.71
C LEU A 181 5.25 7.11 21.01
N VAL A 182 4.29 6.22 21.31
CA VAL A 182 3.54 6.26 22.59
C VAL A 182 4.49 6.15 23.77
N ASN A 183 5.42 5.20 23.73
CA ASN A 183 6.39 4.97 24.80
C ASN A 183 7.40 6.11 24.97
N ASN A 184 7.62 6.91 23.92
CA ASN A 184 8.50 8.07 23.93
C ASN A 184 7.75 9.41 24.10
N GLY A 185 6.51 9.37 24.58
CA GLY A 185 5.78 10.56 25.03
C GLY A 185 5.17 11.42 23.91
N PHE A 186 5.04 10.88 22.70
CA PHE A 186 4.28 11.55 21.65
C PHE A 186 2.77 11.57 21.97
N ASN A 187 2.04 12.50 21.34
CA ASN A 187 0.61 12.66 21.53
C ASN A 187 -0.15 11.36 21.18
N LYS A 188 -0.80 10.77 22.18
CA LYS A 188 -1.53 9.50 22.03
C LYS A 188 -2.76 9.61 21.13
N ASP A 189 -3.46 10.74 21.14
CA ASP A 189 -4.64 10.95 20.30
C ASP A 189 -4.26 10.99 18.83
N ASP A 190 -3.17 11.69 18.50
CA ASP A 190 -2.65 11.72 17.13
C ASP A 190 -2.21 10.32 16.67
N ILE A 191 -1.57 9.52 17.54
CA ILE A 191 -1.17 8.15 17.21
C ILE A 191 -2.39 7.24 17.04
N ASN A 192 -3.42 7.39 17.88
CA ASN A 192 -4.68 6.66 17.73
C ASN A 192 -5.36 7.00 16.40
N GLU A 193 -5.29 8.26 15.97
CA GLU A 193 -5.80 8.69 14.66
C GLU A 193 -5.03 8.04 13.51
N VAL A 194 -3.69 7.95 13.60
CA VAL A 194 -2.91 7.19 12.59
C VAL A 194 -3.31 5.72 12.55
N LYS A 195 -3.43 5.05 13.71
CA LYS A 195 -3.88 3.65 13.77
C LYS A 195 -5.24 3.47 13.10
N LYS A 196 -6.15 4.41 13.31
CA LYS A 196 -7.47 4.42 12.70
C LYS A 196 -7.39 4.58 11.18
N ILE A 197 -6.58 5.53 10.68
CA ILE A 197 -6.38 5.76 9.24
C ILE A 197 -5.85 4.50 8.54
N ILE A 198 -4.85 3.82 9.13
CA ILE A 198 -4.32 2.56 8.58
C ILE A 198 -5.43 1.53 8.37
N ILE A 199 -6.30 1.34 9.37
CA ILE A 199 -7.41 0.37 9.29
C ILE A 199 -8.52 0.83 8.33
N GLU A 200 -8.85 2.12 8.34
CA GLU A 200 -9.86 2.66 7.42
C GLU A 200 -9.42 2.53 5.96
N ASN A 201 -8.16 2.82 5.66
CA ASN A 201 -7.59 2.62 4.34
C ASN A 201 -7.65 1.16 3.93
N LEU A 202 -7.20 0.23 4.80
CA LEU A 202 -7.30 -1.21 4.55
C LEU A 202 -8.74 -1.64 4.25
N ILE A 203 -9.72 -1.24 5.05
CA ILE A 203 -11.13 -1.62 4.85
C ILE A 203 -11.67 -1.06 3.53
N ASN A 204 -11.37 0.20 3.21
CA ASN A 204 -11.84 0.85 1.99
C ASN A 204 -11.22 0.21 0.74
N GLU A 205 -9.92 -0.06 0.77
CA GLU A 205 -9.21 -0.73 -0.31
C GLU A 205 -9.66 -2.19 -0.46
N ALA A 206 -9.90 -2.91 0.65
CA ALA A 206 -10.45 -4.25 0.60
C ALA A 206 -11.86 -4.27 0.00
N LYS A 207 -12.71 -3.26 0.28
CA LYS A 207 -14.02 -3.10 -0.37
C LYS A 207 -13.86 -2.88 -1.88
N ASP A 208 -12.94 -2.02 -2.30
CA ASP A 208 -12.67 -1.75 -3.71
C ASP A 208 -12.12 -2.99 -4.44
N LEU A 209 -11.21 -3.74 -3.80
CA LEU A 209 -10.68 -5.00 -4.32
C LEU A 209 -11.77 -6.06 -4.45
N TYR A 210 -12.55 -6.29 -3.39
CA TYR A 210 -13.68 -7.23 -3.42
C TYR A 210 -14.75 -6.82 -4.44
N PHE A 211 -14.94 -5.51 -4.65
CA PHE A 211 -15.82 -5.02 -5.72
C PHE A 211 -15.32 -5.46 -7.11
N LYS A 212 -14.00 -5.45 -7.38
CA LYS A 212 -13.45 -5.97 -8.64
C LYS A 212 -13.74 -7.47 -8.83
N TYR A 213 -13.62 -8.30 -7.79
CA TYR A 213 -14.06 -9.71 -7.81
C TYR A 213 -15.55 -9.85 -8.13
N ASN A 214 -16.41 -9.02 -7.53
CA ASN A 214 -17.84 -9.03 -7.81
C ASN A 214 -18.17 -8.70 -9.27
N ILE A 215 -17.45 -7.75 -9.88
CA ILE A 215 -17.60 -7.42 -11.30
C ILE A 215 -17.15 -8.57 -12.20
N ASN A 216 -16.00 -9.19 -11.90
CA ASN A 216 -15.53 -10.36 -12.65
C ASN A 216 -16.54 -11.52 -12.59
N ARG A 217 -17.03 -11.85 -11.39
CA ARG A 217 -18.07 -12.87 -11.19
C ARG A 217 -19.36 -12.56 -11.94
N PHE A 218 -19.79 -11.29 -11.95
CA PHE A 218 -20.96 -10.87 -12.71
C PHE A 218 -20.78 -11.09 -14.22
N ILE A 219 -19.60 -10.78 -14.77
CA ILE A 219 -19.26 -11.01 -16.18
C ILE A 219 -19.38 -12.49 -16.55
N HIS A 220 -18.89 -13.39 -15.69
CA HIS A 220 -18.97 -14.84 -15.90
C HIS A 220 -20.41 -15.36 -15.80
N VAL A 221 -21.16 -14.98 -14.76
CA VAL A 221 -22.54 -15.43 -14.55
C VAL A 221 -23.46 -15.00 -15.69
N GLU A 222 -23.33 -13.75 -16.15
CA GLU A 222 -24.13 -13.19 -17.24
C GLU A 222 -23.54 -13.51 -18.64
N GLN A 223 -22.45 -14.28 -18.70
CA GLN A 223 -21.76 -14.69 -19.94
C GLN A 223 -21.40 -13.51 -20.86
N ILE A 224 -20.93 -12.42 -20.26
CA ILE A 224 -20.65 -11.16 -20.96
C ILE A 224 -19.36 -11.31 -21.75
N LYS A 225 -19.47 -11.23 -23.09
CA LYS A 225 -18.32 -11.36 -24.00
C LYS A 225 -17.51 -10.07 -24.14
N ASN A 226 -18.14 -8.90 -24.01
CA ASN A 226 -17.51 -7.60 -24.24
C ASN A 226 -17.97 -6.57 -23.21
N ILE A 227 -17.04 -5.73 -22.74
CA ILE A 227 -17.35 -4.59 -21.86
C ILE A 227 -17.90 -3.43 -22.70
N ASP A 228 -19.16 -3.51 -23.11
CA ASP A 228 -19.82 -2.56 -24.00
C ASP A 228 -21.01 -1.84 -23.34
N ASN A 229 -21.91 -1.22 -24.12
CA ASN A 229 -23.11 -0.56 -23.58
C ASN A 229 -24.10 -1.55 -22.94
N HIS A 230 -24.16 -2.77 -23.45
CA HIS A 230 -25.02 -3.82 -22.94
C HIS A 230 -24.54 -4.28 -21.56
N PHE A 231 -23.22 -4.47 -21.39
CA PHE A 231 -22.62 -4.73 -20.07
C PHE A 231 -23.06 -3.69 -19.03
N PHE A 232 -22.87 -2.40 -19.30
CA PHE A 232 -23.24 -1.36 -18.34
C PHE A 232 -24.75 -1.31 -18.05
N LYS A 233 -25.59 -1.64 -19.04
CA LYS A 233 -27.04 -1.70 -18.86
C LYS A 233 -27.42 -2.86 -17.95
N LEU A 234 -26.91 -4.05 -18.20
CA LEU A 234 -27.17 -5.23 -17.37
C LEU A 234 -26.67 -5.03 -15.94
N LEU A 235 -25.46 -4.47 -15.78
CA LEU A 235 -24.89 -4.22 -14.47
C LEU A 235 -25.75 -3.28 -13.63
N TYR A 236 -26.26 -2.20 -14.23
CA TYR A 236 -27.20 -1.30 -13.55
C TYR A 236 -28.54 -2.00 -13.24
N GLN A 237 -29.10 -2.75 -14.19
CA GLN A 237 -30.40 -3.41 -14.01
C GLN A 237 -30.37 -4.53 -12.95
N ASN A 238 -29.29 -5.32 -12.90
CA ASN A 238 -29.21 -6.52 -12.06
C ASN A 238 -28.52 -6.25 -10.70
N LYS A 239 -27.63 -5.25 -10.62
CA LYS A 239 -26.83 -4.96 -9.42
C LYS A 239 -26.98 -3.54 -8.90
N ASN A 240 -27.72 -2.66 -9.60
CA ASN A 240 -27.83 -1.23 -9.28
C ASN A 240 -26.47 -0.51 -9.21
N ILE A 241 -25.46 -1.02 -9.93
CA ILE A 241 -24.13 -0.42 -9.98
C ILE A 241 -24.07 0.57 -11.16
N THR A 242 -23.66 1.79 -10.86
CA THR A 242 -23.55 2.90 -11.81
C THR A 242 -22.16 2.98 -12.46
N LYS A 243 -22.06 3.71 -13.57
CA LYS A 243 -20.77 3.98 -14.21
C LYS A 243 -19.85 4.84 -13.35
N ASP A 244 -20.39 5.70 -12.49
CA ASP A 244 -19.59 6.58 -11.66
C ASP A 244 -18.98 5.81 -10.49
N GLU A 245 -19.69 4.85 -9.91
CA GLU A 245 -19.11 3.88 -8.97
C GLU A 245 -17.99 3.06 -9.62
N LEU A 246 -18.21 2.54 -10.84
CA LEU A 246 -17.14 1.87 -11.59
C LEU A 246 -15.94 2.80 -11.81
N ARG A 247 -16.14 4.05 -12.21
CA ARG A 247 -15.03 4.99 -12.41
C ARG A 247 -14.26 5.27 -11.13
N LYS A 248 -14.94 5.31 -9.98
CA LYS A 248 -14.31 5.49 -8.68
C LYS A 248 -13.42 4.30 -8.35
N VAL A 249 -13.96 3.07 -8.36
CA VAL A 249 -13.20 1.86 -8.01
C VAL A 249 -12.08 1.54 -9.01
N TYR A 250 -12.32 1.77 -10.30
CA TYR A 250 -11.31 1.57 -11.36
C TYR A 250 -10.44 2.82 -11.58
N SER A 251 -10.47 3.81 -10.68
CA SER A 251 -9.47 4.89 -10.68
C SER A 251 -8.08 4.35 -10.31
N SER A 252 -8.03 3.37 -9.39
CA SER A 252 -6.85 2.58 -9.05
C SER A 252 -6.83 1.24 -9.81
N SER A 253 -5.64 0.76 -10.19
CA SER A 253 -5.48 -0.55 -10.82
C SER A 253 -5.73 -1.69 -9.84
N TYR A 254 -5.88 -2.92 -10.33
CA TYR A 254 -5.94 -4.10 -9.47
C TYR A 254 -4.66 -4.22 -8.61
N GLU A 255 -3.48 -4.08 -9.22
CA GLU A 255 -2.19 -4.24 -8.54
C GLU A 255 -1.98 -3.19 -7.45
N ASP A 256 -2.33 -1.92 -7.73
CA ASP A 256 -2.19 -0.83 -6.75
C ASP A 256 -3.02 -1.09 -5.49
N VAL A 257 -4.25 -1.62 -5.63
CA VAL A 257 -5.11 -1.89 -4.47
C VAL A 257 -4.69 -3.18 -3.78
N THR A 258 -4.35 -4.22 -4.54
CA THR A 258 -4.02 -5.54 -4.01
C THR A 258 -2.81 -5.49 -3.10
N LYS A 259 -1.75 -4.76 -3.48
CA LYS A 259 -0.54 -4.69 -2.66
C LYS A 259 -0.77 -4.10 -1.28
N TYR A 260 -1.59 -3.06 -1.16
CA TYR A 260 -1.88 -2.45 0.14
C TYR A 260 -2.79 -3.36 0.97
N VAL A 261 -3.81 -3.99 0.37
CA VAL A 261 -4.72 -4.88 1.09
C VAL A 261 -3.99 -6.12 1.61
N ILE A 262 -3.32 -6.86 0.72
CA ILE A 262 -2.66 -8.13 1.08
C ILE A 262 -1.55 -7.85 2.09
N SER A 263 -0.66 -6.91 1.79
CA SER A 263 0.45 -6.60 2.69
C SER A 263 0.00 -6.10 4.06
N SER A 264 -1.04 -5.26 4.15
CA SER A 264 -1.53 -4.77 5.43
C SER A 264 -2.02 -5.90 6.33
N LEU A 265 -2.74 -6.87 5.76
CA LEU A 265 -3.22 -8.03 6.52
C LEU A 265 -2.07 -8.86 7.07
N TYR A 266 -1.05 -9.11 6.25
CA TYR A 266 0.15 -9.80 6.70
C TYR A 266 0.97 -8.99 7.72
N ALA A 267 1.00 -7.66 7.58
CA ALA A 267 1.65 -6.76 8.52
C ALA A 267 0.94 -6.74 9.88
N LEU A 268 -0.40 -6.82 9.90
CA LEU A 268 -1.19 -6.93 11.13
C LEU A 268 -0.91 -8.23 11.87
N GLU A 269 -0.85 -9.36 11.16
CA GLU A 269 -0.47 -10.64 11.76
C GLU A 269 0.97 -10.65 12.29
N LEU A 270 1.91 -10.07 11.55
CA LEU A 270 3.27 -9.84 12.03
C LEU A 270 3.25 -8.98 13.30
N TYR A 271 2.46 -7.90 13.33
CA TYR A 271 2.36 -7.04 14.50
C TYR A 271 1.80 -7.78 15.72
N ASP A 272 0.73 -8.58 15.57
CA ASP A 272 0.19 -9.40 16.66
C ASP A 272 1.25 -10.36 17.23
N LYS A 273 2.07 -10.97 16.37
CA LYS A 273 3.18 -11.83 16.79
C LYS A 273 4.32 -11.05 17.46
N TYR A 274 4.59 -9.83 16.99
CA TYR A 274 5.57 -8.93 17.59
C TYR A 274 5.22 -8.57 19.04
N GLN A 275 3.93 -8.39 19.34
CA GLN A 275 3.47 -8.15 20.71
C GLN A 275 3.76 -9.32 21.67
N ILE A 276 3.90 -10.54 21.15
CA ILE A 276 4.19 -11.76 21.92
C ILE A 276 5.69 -12.03 21.99
N ASN A 277 6.39 -11.97 20.85
CA ASN A 277 7.82 -12.25 20.76
C ASN A 277 8.47 -11.33 19.70
N LYS A 278 9.09 -10.25 20.18
CA LYS A 278 9.73 -9.24 19.33
C LYS A 278 10.87 -9.83 18.50
N GLU A 279 11.84 -10.46 19.14
CA GLU A 279 13.05 -10.97 18.47
C GLU A 279 12.72 -11.97 17.36
N LYS A 280 11.86 -12.96 17.65
CA LYS A 280 11.47 -13.96 16.65
C LYS A 280 10.71 -13.34 15.48
N THR A 281 9.86 -12.36 15.76
CA THR A 281 9.04 -11.71 14.73
C THR A 281 9.86 -10.79 13.85
N ILE A 282 10.82 -10.04 14.42
CA ILE A 282 11.77 -9.26 13.62
C ILE A 282 12.60 -10.17 12.73
N GLU A 283 13.02 -11.33 13.23
CA GLU A 283 13.70 -12.33 12.40
C GLU A 283 12.81 -12.86 11.26
N ASP A 284 11.53 -13.15 11.52
CA ASP A 284 10.59 -13.53 10.46
C ASP A 284 10.35 -12.41 9.45
N TYR A 285 10.17 -11.17 9.90
CA TYR A 285 10.06 -10.00 9.04
C TYR A 285 11.29 -9.85 8.13
N LYS A 286 12.52 -9.93 8.68
CA LYS A 286 13.76 -9.89 7.91
C LYS A 286 13.83 -10.99 6.85
N ASN A 287 13.34 -12.20 7.18
CA ASN A 287 13.27 -13.31 6.23
C ASN A 287 12.25 -13.04 5.11
N ILE A 288 11.06 -12.54 5.44
CA ILE A 288 9.99 -12.23 4.47
C ILE A 288 10.45 -11.18 3.46
N ILE A 289 11.00 -10.06 3.93
CA ILE A 289 11.48 -9.00 3.03
C ILE A 289 12.70 -9.44 2.20
N SER A 290 13.32 -10.58 2.53
CA SER A 290 14.43 -11.15 1.77
C SER A 290 14.02 -12.26 0.80
N LEU A 291 12.73 -12.60 0.73
CA LEU A 291 12.24 -13.63 -0.20
C LEU A 291 12.44 -13.18 -1.65
N ASP A 292 13.03 -14.08 -2.44
CA ASP A 292 13.22 -13.98 -3.89
C ASP A 292 12.57 -15.21 -4.54
N LEU A 293 11.28 -15.09 -4.86
CA LEU A 293 10.48 -16.19 -5.38
C LEU A 293 9.85 -15.80 -6.73
N TYR A 294 9.41 -16.81 -7.46
CA TYR A 294 9.00 -16.65 -8.86
C TYR A 294 7.50 -16.41 -9.05
N THR A 295 6.66 -16.80 -8.08
CA THR A 295 5.20 -16.65 -8.18
C THR A 295 4.60 -16.11 -6.88
N HIS A 296 3.43 -15.47 -6.97
CA HIS A 296 2.69 -15.01 -5.79
C HIS A 296 2.33 -16.14 -4.83
N LEU A 297 2.03 -17.34 -5.36
CA LEU A 297 1.70 -18.51 -4.55
C LEU A 297 2.91 -18.99 -3.74
N ASP A 298 4.11 -18.98 -4.33
CA ASP A 298 5.33 -19.33 -3.60
C ASP A 298 5.56 -18.35 -2.43
N TYR A 299 5.30 -17.05 -2.64
CA TYR A 299 5.36 -16.05 -1.56
C TYR A 299 4.35 -16.34 -0.46
N LEU A 300 3.09 -16.65 -0.80
CA LEU A 300 2.09 -17.04 0.18
C LEU A 300 2.55 -18.26 0.97
N ASP A 301 2.91 -19.35 0.30
CA ASP A 301 3.34 -20.58 0.94
C ASP A 301 4.53 -20.34 1.88
N ALA A 302 5.51 -19.52 1.45
CA ALA A 302 6.67 -19.19 2.26
C ALA A 302 6.31 -18.38 3.51
N ILE A 303 5.41 -17.40 3.40
CA ILE A 303 4.99 -16.56 4.54
C ILE A 303 4.09 -17.37 5.49
N GLU A 304 3.09 -18.07 4.96
CA GLU A 304 2.13 -18.85 5.74
C GLU A 304 2.77 -20.05 6.44
N SER A 305 3.83 -20.65 5.88
CA SER A 305 4.62 -21.70 6.55
C SER A 305 5.22 -21.24 7.89
N LYS A 306 5.35 -19.93 8.11
CA LYS A 306 5.80 -19.33 9.37
C LYS A 306 4.65 -19.08 10.35
N LEU A 307 3.46 -19.62 10.08
CA LEU A 307 2.21 -19.36 10.80
C LEU A 307 1.83 -17.87 10.80
N ILE A 308 2.14 -17.16 9.72
CA ILE A 308 1.69 -15.79 9.48
C ILE A 308 0.60 -15.93 8.45
N VAL A 309 -0.62 -16.07 8.92
CA VAL A 309 -1.80 -16.29 8.09
C VAL A 309 -2.82 -15.26 8.54
N PRO A 310 -3.25 -14.34 7.67
CA PRO A 310 -4.32 -13.42 8.00
C PRO A 310 -5.53 -14.17 8.53
N ASN A 311 -5.75 -14.12 9.84
CA ASN A 311 -6.94 -14.69 10.44
C ASN A 311 -8.07 -13.68 10.36
N GLU A 312 -9.29 -14.21 10.30
CA GLU A 312 -10.54 -13.46 10.14
C GLU A 312 -10.74 -12.34 11.18
N SER A 313 -10.00 -12.41 12.30
CA SER A 313 -10.16 -11.56 13.47
C SER A 313 -8.81 -11.07 14.04
N ASP A 314 -8.18 -10.10 13.37
CA ASP A 314 -6.96 -9.43 13.86
C ASP A 314 -7.15 -8.86 15.27
N THR A 315 -6.22 -9.15 16.18
CA THR A 315 -6.26 -8.65 17.56
C THR A 315 -6.08 -7.15 17.61
N PHE A 316 -5.27 -6.59 16.71
CA PHE A 316 -5.11 -5.14 16.55
C PHE A 316 -6.44 -4.45 16.19
N ILE A 317 -7.19 -5.00 15.22
CA ILE A 317 -8.52 -4.48 14.87
C ILE A 317 -9.48 -4.60 16.06
N ARG A 318 -9.45 -5.72 16.80
CA ARG A 318 -10.23 -5.85 18.05
C ARG A 318 -9.83 -4.85 19.13
N THR A 319 -8.55 -4.50 19.22
CA THR A 319 -8.01 -3.58 20.24
C THR A 319 -8.44 -2.15 19.95
N LEU A 320 -8.62 -1.79 18.68
CA LEU A 320 -9.17 -0.49 18.26
C LEU A 320 -10.70 -0.42 18.32
N LYS A 321 -11.40 -1.57 18.26
CA LYS A 321 -12.87 -1.66 18.46
C LYS A 321 -13.32 -1.48 19.92
N LYS A 322 -12.39 -1.55 20.89
CA LYS A 322 -12.64 -1.32 22.33
C LYS A 322 -12.35 0.13 22.67
#